data_AF-A0A940TZ69-F1
#
_entry.id   AF-A0A940TZ69-F1
#
_cell.length_a   1.000
_cell.length_b   1.000
_cell.length_c   1.000
_cell.angle_alpha   90.00
_cell.angle_beta   90.00
_cell.angle_gamma   90.00
#
_symmetry.space_group_name_H-M   'P 1'
#
loop_
_entity.id
_entity.type
_entity.pdbx_description
1 polymer ?
#
loop_
_entity_poly.entity_id
_entity_poly.type
_entity_poly.pdbx_seq_one_letter_code
_entity_poly.pdbx_strand_id
1 'polypeptide(L)'
;MADYADLMIEVSRQAGNQYWVELNFSQSDGQTEQTPSQGAARFDFNALRQLVLQPEKYGRILKDALFAQPDLRDFYNKCQVSAGSARQSLRLRLLIDRSAVELQNLRWEMLRDLEDVSFIAIDANRPFSRFLHSSDWQRVDLRSKGELKALVVVANPKDLKVGLELDGKILT
;
A
#
# COMPACT_ATOMS: atom_id res chain seq x y z
N MET A 1 -18.43 -0.62 11.71
CA MET A 1 -17.49 -0.90 10.60
C MET A 1 -17.09 0.47 10.06
N ALA A 2 -15.80 0.79 9.95
CA ALA A 2 -15.42 2.07 9.35
C ALA A 2 -15.83 2.08 7.88
N ASP A 3 -16.49 3.15 7.44
CA ASP A 3 -16.91 3.35 6.05
C ASP A 3 -15.72 3.92 5.26
N TYR A 4 -15.34 3.23 4.19
CA TYR A 4 -14.17 3.56 3.39
C TYR A 4 -14.58 3.82 1.95
N ALA A 5 -14.05 4.89 1.39
CA ALA A 5 -13.92 5.01 -0.05
C ALA A 5 -12.70 4.18 -0.49
N ASP A 6 -12.83 3.46 -1.59
CA ASP A 6 -11.75 2.63 -2.14
C ASP A 6 -11.13 3.33 -3.35
N LEU A 7 -9.80 3.51 -3.32
CA LEU A 7 -9.00 3.81 -4.50
C LEU A 7 -8.10 2.63 -4.81
N MET A 8 -8.40 1.96 -5.93
CA MET A 8 -7.60 0.89 -6.49
C MET A 8 -6.60 1.46 -7.49
N ILE A 9 -5.34 1.10 -7.31
CA ILE A 9 -4.21 1.42 -8.18
C ILE A 9 -3.79 0.11 -8.82
N GLU A 10 -4.07 -0.06 -10.10
CA GLU A 10 -3.58 -1.21 -10.86
C GLU A 10 -2.34 -0.82 -11.67
N VAL A 11 -1.31 -1.66 -11.63
CA VAL A 11 -0.09 -1.47 -12.41
C VAL A 11 0.18 -2.70 -13.24
N SER A 12 0.19 -2.55 -14.56
CA SER A 12 0.50 -3.59 -15.54
C SER A 12 1.66 -3.18 -16.42
N ARG A 13 2.31 -4.16 -17.05
CA ARG A 13 3.45 -3.90 -17.92
C ARG A 13 2.97 -3.55 -19.32
N GLN A 14 3.54 -2.48 -19.86
CA GLN A 14 3.47 -2.12 -21.27
C GLN A 14 4.76 -2.57 -21.98
N ALA A 15 4.82 -2.44 -23.31
CA ALA A 15 6.01 -2.76 -24.09
C ALA A 15 7.29 -2.14 -23.50
N GLY A 16 8.37 -2.93 -23.44
CA GLY A 16 9.66 -2.48 -22.92
C GLY A 16 9.70 -2.35 -21.40
N ASN A 17 10.14 -1.18 -20.92
CA ASN A 17 10.28 -0.83 -19.49
C ASN A 17 9.29 0.28 -19.08
N GLN A 18 8.11 0.27 -19.71
CA GLN A 18 7.01 1.18 -19.42
C GLN A 18 5.88 0.39 -18.78
N TYR A 19 5.16 1.03 -17.87
CA TYR A 19 4.05 0.45 -17.15
C TYR A 19 2.80 1.29 -17.39
N TRP A 20 1.65 0.64 -17.33
CA TRP A 20 0.35 1.27 -17.36
C TRP A 20 -0.21 1.31 -15.95
N VAL A 21 -0.62 2.48 -15.51
CA VAL A 21 -1.27 2.70 -14.21
C VAL A 21 -2.73 3.03 -14.47
N GLU A 22 -3.63 2.35 -13.78
CA GLU A 22 -5.05 2.64 -13.77
C GLU A 22 -5.52 2.94 -12.34
N LEU A 23 -6.31 4.00 -12.19
CA LEU A 23 -6.90 4.43 -10.94
C LEU A 23 -8.42 4.26 -11.02
N ASN A 24 -8.95 3.40 -10.16
CA ASN A 24 -10.38 3.14 -10.03
C ASN A 24 -10.86 3.57 -8.64
N PHE A 25 -11.89 4.40 -8.59
CA PHE A 25 -12.45 4.91 -7.34
C PHE A 25 -13.88 4.43 -7.14
N SER A 26 -14.20 3.97 -5.94
CA SER A 26 -15.54 3.51 -5.59
C SER A 26 -15.94 3.93 -4.17
N GLN A 27 -17.19 4.32 -3.99
CA GLN A 27 -17.77 4.69 -2.70
C GLN A 27 -19.07 3.92 -2.45
N SER A 28 -19.31 3.58 -1.19
CA SER A 28 -20.48 2.82 -0.72
C SER A 28 -21.83 3.48 -1.07
N ASP A 29 -21.85 4.81 -1.16
CA ASP A 29 -23.03 5.67 -1.39
C ASP A 29 -23.03 6.34 -2.77
N GLY A 30 -21.99 6.09 -3.58
CA GLY A 30 -21.80 6.73 -4.88
C GLY A 30 -22.82 6.26 -5.91
N GLN A 31 -23.71 7.17 -6.35
CA GLN A 31 -24.61 6.94 -7.49
C GLN A 31 -23.96 7.29 -8.84
N THR A 32 -22.66 7.61 -8.84
CA THR A 32 -21.95 8.10 -10.03
C THR A 32 -20.83 7.14 -10.39
N GLU A 33 -20.93 6.58 -11.58
CA GLU A 33 -19.84 5.82 -12.19
C GLU A 33 -18.72 6.80 -12.56
N GLN A 34 -17.56 6.66 -11.90
CA GLN A 34 -16.39 7.50 -12.19
C GLN A 34 -15.55 6.81 -13.26
N THR A 35 -15.27 7.51 -14.36
CA THR A 35 -14.37 7.01 -15.38
C THR A 35 -12.98 6.81 -14.75
N PRO A 36 -12.35 5.63 -14.92
CA PRO A 36 -11.00 5.40 -14.42
C PRO A 36 -10.01 6.39 -15.03
N SER A 37 -9.02 6.82 -14.26
CA SER A 37 -7.89 7.59 -14.79
C SER A 37 -6.75 6.65 -15.10
N GLN A 38 -6.08 6.87 -16.23
CA GLN A 38 -5.03 5.99 -16.70
C GLN A 38 -3.81 6.78 -17.16
N GLY A 39 -2.62 6.20 -17.01
CA GLY A 39 -1.40 6.86 -17.44
C GLY A 39 -0.17 5.98 -17.42
N ALA A 40 0.83 6.40 -18.20
CA ALA A 40 2.11 5.70 -18.27
C ALA A 40 3.00 6.02 -17.05
N ALA A 41 3.66 5.00 -16.52
CA ALA A 41 4.68 5.08 -15.48
C ALA A 41 5.98 4.41 -15.92
N ARG A 42 7.11 4.86 -15.34
CA ARG A 42 8.42 4.24 -15.54
C ARG A 42 9.20 4.27 -14.23
N PHE A 43 9.68 3.11 -13.81
CA PHE A 43 10.45 2.95 -12.59
C PHE A 43 11.93 2.77 -12.91
N ASP A 44 12.78 3.61 -12.33
CA ASP A 44 14.23 3.42 -12.34
C ASP A 44 14.63 2.52 -11.16
N PHE A 45 14.69 1.22 -11.42
CA PHE A 45 15.05 0.22 -10.42
C PHE A 45 16.45 0.43 -9.84
N ASN A 46 17.39 0.98 -10.62
CA ASN A 46 18.75 1.21 -10.16
C ASN A 46 18.78 2.39 -9.18
N ALA A 47 18.11 3.50 -9.53
CA ALA A 47 17.98 4.64 -8.64
C ALA A 47 17.28 4.27 -7.33
N LEU A 48 16.16 3.53 -7.42
CA LEU A 48 15.43 3.06 -6.24
C LEU A 48 16.29 2.13 -5.37
N ARG A 49 17.08 1.23 -5.96
CA ARG A 49 17.98 0.33 -5.23
C ARG A 49 19.07 1.08 -4.46
N GLN A 50 19.62 2.15 -5.03
CA GLN A 50 20.63 2.98 -4.36
C GLN A 50 20.07 3.76 -3.16
N LEU A 51 18.76 3.99 -3.12
CA LEU A 51 18.08 4.75 -2.07
C LEU A 51 17.41 3.88 -1.00
N VAL A 52 17.67 2.57 -0.97
CA VAL A 52 17.05 1.63 -0.03
C VAL A 52 17.19 2.04 1.45
N LEU A 53 18.28 2.73 1.81
CA LEU A 53 18.53 3.23 3.17
C LEU A 53 18.07 4.68 3.40
N GLN A 54 17.44 5.30 2.40
CA GLN A 54 16.96 6.69 2.42
C GLN A 54 15.44 6.69 2.12
N PRO A 55 14.60 6.25 3.07
CA PRO A 55 13.19 5.97 2.83
C PRO A 55 12.42 7.19 2.34
N GLU A 56 12.77 8.41 2.78
CA GLU A 56 12.07 9.59 2.27
C GLU A 56 12.36 9.85 0.79
N LYS A 57 13.61 9.69 0.36
CA LYS A 57 14.02 9.90 -1.04
C LYS A 57 13.51 8.77 -1.92
N TYR A 58 13.59 7.53 -1.44
CA TYR A 58 13.01 6.36 -2.10
C TYR A 58 11.52 6.59 -2.38
N GLY A 59 10.77 6.97 -1.34
CA GLY A 59 9.33 7.19 -1.42
C GLY A 59 8.93 8.30 -2.39
N ARG A 60 9.73 9.37 -2.43
CA ARG A 60 9.54 10.47 -3.40
C ARG A 60 9.72 10.01 -4.84
N ILE A 61 10.82 9.31 -5.15
CA ILE A 61 11.06 8.79 -6.51
C ILE A 61 9.97 7.78 -6.90
N LEU A 62 9.55 6.92 -5.97
CA LEU A 62 8.48 5.95 -6.23
C LEU A 62 7.15 6.65 -6.56
N LYS A 63 6.79 7.68 -5.77
CA LYS A 63 5.61 8.52 -5.99
C LYS A 63 5.67 9.23 -7.34
N ASP A 64 6.79 9.89 -7.64
CA ASP A 64 6.96 10.66 -8.88
C ASP A 64 6.89 9.75 -10.12
N ALA A 65 7.38 8.51 -10.01
CA ALA A 65 7.27 7.50 -11.05
C ALA A 65 5.83 6.98 -11.24
N LEU A 66 5.13 6.67 -10.15
CA LEU A 66 3.75 6.15 -10.19
C LEU A 66 2.75 7.19 -10.70
N PHE A 67 2.87 8.43 -10.20
CA PHE A 67 2.03 9.56 -10.57
C PHE A 67 2.77 10.50 -11.54
N ALA A 68 3.43 9.95 -12.56
CA ALA A 68 4.16 10.76 -13.54
C ALA A 68 3.24 11.64 -14.38
N GLN A 69 2.06 11.13 -14.73
CA GLN A 69 1.06 11.85 -15.53
C GLN A 69 0.22 12.81 -14.68
N PRO A 70 -0.04 14.05 -15.16
CA PRO A 70 -0.90 15.01 -14.46
C PRO A 70 -2.30 14.46 -14.16
N ASP A 71 -2.90 13.75 -15.11
CA ASP A 71 -4.26 13.20 -14.96
C ASP A 71 -4.38 12.19 -13.82
N LEU A 72 -3.30 11.45 -13.54
CA LEU A 72 -3.25 10.54 -12.39
C LEU A 72 -3.18 11.30 -11.06
N ARG A 73 -2.45 12.42 -11.01
CA ARG A 73 -2.36 13.28 -9.81
C ARG A 73 -3.69 13.96 -9.54
N ASP A 74 -4.29 14.53 -10.56
CA ASP A 74 -5.57 15.24 -10.47
C ASP A 74 -6.68 14.28 -10.04
N PHE A 75 -6.70 13.06 -10.60
CA PHE A 75 -7.65 12.03 -10.20
C PHE A 75 -7.45 11.60 -8.73
N TYR A 76 -6.21 11.37 -8.31
CA TYR A 76 -5.91 11.05 -6.91
C TYR A 76 -6.41 12.14 -5.96
N ASN A 77 -6.12 13.41 -6.25
CA ASN A 77 -6.57 14.53 -5.43
C ASN A 77 -8.11 14.65 -5.40
N LYS A 78 -8.79 14.40 -6.51
CA LYS A 78 -10.27 14.33 -6.53
C LYS A 78 -10.80 13.22 -5.63
N CYS A 79 -10.15 12.04 -5.60
CA CYS A 79 -10.53 10.96 -4.71
C CYS A 79 -10.36 11.36 -3.23
N GLN A 80 -9.27 12.05 -2.88
CA GLN A 80 -9.07 12.56 -1.52
C GLN A 80 -10.17 13.54 -1.09
N VAL A 81 -10.45 14.53 -1.94
CA VAL A 81 -11.50 15.54 -1.68
C VAL A 81 -12.88 14.90 -1.59
N SER A 82 -13.18 13.94 -2.46
CA SER A 82 -14.44 13.20 -2.48
C SER A 82 -14.64 12.39 -1.19
N ALA A 83 -13.64 11.58 -0.79
CA ALA A 83 -13.69 10.81 0.46
C ALA A 83 -13.85 11.72 1.68
N GLY A 84 -13.09 12.83 1.74
CA GLY A 84 -13.18 13.82 2.81
C GLY A 84 -14.55 14.49 2.90
N SER A 85 -15.15 14.84 1.75
CA SER A 85 -16.49 15.45 1.68
C SER A 85 -17.58 14.51 2.18
N ALA A 86 -17.44 13.21 1.89
CA ALA A 86 -18.31 12.14 2.38
C ALA A 86 -18.01 11.71 3.83
N ARG A 87 -17.01 12.32 4.48
CA ARG A 87 -16.50 11.93 5.82
C ARG A 87 -16.08 10.45 5.89
N GLN A 88 -15.61 9.91 4.77
CA GLN A 88 -15.05 8.57 4.63
C GLN A 88 -13.53 8.62 4.69
N SER A 89 -12.94 7.56 5.20
CA SER A 89 -11.49 7.34 5.07
C SER A 89 -11.17 6.79 3.68
N LEU A 90 -10.05 7.21 3.07
CA LEU A 90 -9.61 6.70 1.77
C LEU A 90 -8.71 5.47 1.94
N ARG A 91 -9.22 4.30 1.59
CA ARG A 91 -8.44 3.06 1.56
C ARG A 91 -7.74 2.91 0.20
N LEU A 92 -6.44 2.62 0.24
CA LEU A 92 -5.61 2.47 -0.95
C LEU A 92 -5.27 1.00 -1.19
N ARG A 93 -5.57 0.53 -2.40
CA ARG A 93 -5.38 -0.86 -2.80
C ARG A 93 -4.47 -0.91 -4.02
N LEU A 94 -3.25 -1.39 -3.85
CA LEU A 94 -2.31 -1.59 -4.94
C LEU A 94 -2.45 -3.01 -5.49
N LEU A 95 -2.80 -3.12 -6.76
CA LEU A 95 -2.81 -4.36 -7.53
C LEU A 95 -1.67 -4.30 -8.55
N ILE A 96 -0.77 -5.26 -8.50
CA ILE A 96 0.29 -5.39 -9.50
C ILE A 96 -0.03 -6.63 -10.33
N ASP A 97 -0.22 -6.41 -11.62
CA ASP A 97 -0.54 -7.46 -12.57
C ASP A 97 0.63 -8.44 -12.76
N ARG A 98 0.31 -9.65 -13.22
CA ARG A 98 1.29 -10.71 -13.51
C ARG A 98 2.28 -10.32 -14.59
N SER A 99 1.94 -9.38 -15.47
CA SER A 99 2.87 -8.88 -16.47
C SER A 99 3.99 -8.01 -15.88
N ALA A 100 3.84 -7.52 -14.64
CA ALA A 100 4.74 -6.58 -13.97
C ALA A 100 5.27 -7.11 -12.62
N VAL A 101 5.45 -8.43 -12.48
CA VAL A 101 5.86 -9.06 -11.20
C VAL A 101 7.12 -8.47 -10.57
N GLU A 102 8.04 -7.92 -11.36
CA GLU A 102 9.25 -7.25 -10.86
C GLU A 102 8.94 -6.05 -9.96
N LEU A 103 7.78 -5.41 -10.16
CA LEU A 103 7.32 -4.29 -9.34
C LEU A 103 6.95 -4.71 -7.92
N GLN A 104 6.69 -6.00 -7.66
CA GLN A 104 6.44 -6.51 -6.31
C GLN A 104 7.62 -6.27 -5.38
N ASN A 105 8.85 -6.20 -5.93
CA ASN A 105 10.08 -6.00 -5.17
C ASN A 105 10.27 -4.55 -4.71
N LEU A 106 9.47 -3.61 -5.22
CA LEU A 106 9.51 -2.23 -4.76
C LEU A 106 8.89 -2.11 -3.36
N ARG A 107 9.46 -1.23 -2.54
CA ARG A 107 8.97 -0.88 -1.21
C ARG A 107 7.77 0.06 -1.29
N TRP A 108 6.62 -0.47 -1.69
CA TRP A 108 5.38 0.30 -1.82
C TRP A 108 4.89 0.91 -0.51
N GLU A 109 5.28 0.33 0.62
CA GLU A 109 5.06 0.90 1.95
C GLU A 109 5.75 2.27 2.14
N MET A 110 6.77 2.56 1.33
CA MET A 110 7.47 3.84 1.33
C MET A 110 6.80 4.87 0.41
N LEU A 111 5.71 4.53 -0.29
CA LEU A 111 5.00 5.45 -1.17
C LEU A 111 4.53 6.68 -0.36
N ARG A 112 4.78 7.86 -0.92
CA ARG A 112 4.48 9.15 -0.30
C ARG A 112 3.17 9.70 -0.81
N ASP A 113 2.48 10.43 0.04
CA ASP A 113 1.29 11.18 -0.37
C ASP A 113 1.67 12.28 -1.39
N LEU A 114 0.70 12.72 -2.21
CA LEU A 114 0.90 13.78 -3.20
C LEU A 114 0.97 15.17 -2.55
N GLU A 115 0.16 15.40 -1.51
CA GLU A 115 -0.01 16.69 -0.84
C GLU A 115 0.85 16.77 0.43
N ASP A 116 0.96 15.66 1.17
CA ASP A 116 1.75 15.58 2.39
C ASP A 116 3.11 14.88 2.19
N VAL A 117 4.06 15.22 3.05
CA VAL A 117 5.33 14.52 3.23
C VAL A 117 5.16 13.22 4.03
N SER A 118 3.97 12.76 4.37
CA SER A 118 3.79 11.48 5.07
C SER A 118 3.90 10.27 4.14
N PHE A 119 4.15 9.11 4.75
CA PHE A 119 4.07 7.81 4.09
C PHE A 119 2.63 7.33 4.10
N ILE A 120 2.12 6.93 2.93
CA ILE A 120 0.74 6.46 2.78
C ILE A 120 0.46 5.25 3.68
N ALA A 121 1.39 4.29 3.74
CA ALA A 121 1.16 3.02 4.44
C ALA A 121 1.19 3.12 5.97
N ILE A 122 1.63 4.24 6.53
CA ILE A 122 1.74 4.44 7.99
C ILE A 122 0.57 5.28 8.52
N ASP A 123 -0.23 5.87 7.64
CA ASP A 123 -1.42 6.62 8.05
C ASP A 123 -2.56 5.66 8.44
N ALA A 124 -2.88 5.62 9.73
CA ALA A 124 -3.95 4.80 10.28
C ALA A 124 -5.34 5.12 9.71
N ASN A 125 -5.52 6.33 9.17
CA ASN A 125 -6.76 6.76 8.53
C ASN A 125 -6.81 6.41 7.03
N ARG A 126 -5.71 5.89 6.47
CA ARG A 126 -5.60 5.56 5.03
C ARG A 126 -5.01 4.17 4.86
N PRO A 127 -5.80 3.11 5.16
CA PRO A 127 -5.28 1.75 5.10
C PRO A 127 -4.70 1.47 3.72
N PHE A 128 -3.47 0.97 3.70
CA PHE A 128 -2.78 0.56 2.48
C PHE A 128 -2.72 -0.96 2.40
N SER A 129 -3.07 -1.53 1.25
CA SER A 129 -3.00 -2.96 1.01
C SER A 129 -2.42 -3.25 -0.37
N ARG A 130 -1.50 -4.21 -0.44
CA ARG A 130 -0.93 -4.71 -1.70
C ARG A 130 -1.48 -6.09 -1.99
N PHE A 131 -2.00 -6.28 -3.21
CA PHE A 131 -2.59 -7.52 -3.69
C PHE A 131 -1.74 -8.13 -4.82
N LEU A 132 -1.77 -9.46 -4.90
CA LEU A 132 -1.26 -10.22 -6.04
C LEU A 132 -2.45 -10.61 -6.92
N HIS A 133 -2.31 -10.47 -8.23
CA HIS A 133 -3.35 -10.90 -9.16
C HIS A 133 -3.49 -12.45 -9.16
N SER A 134 -4.63 -12.96 -8.70
CA SER A 134 -5.03 -14.36 -8.83
C SER A 134 -5.98 -14.51 -10.02
N SER A 135 -5.58 -15.28 -11.04
CA SER A 135 -6.46 -15.70 -12.15
C SER A 135 -7.54 -16.67 -11.69
N ASP A 136 -7.34 -17.29 -10.54
CA ASP A 136 -8.13 -18.42 -10.10
C ASP A 136 -8.91 -17.93 -8.90
N TRP A 137 -10.24 -17.88 -9.02
CA TRP A 137 -11.19 -17.65 -7.93
C TRP A 137 -11.15 -18.76 -6.85
N GLN A 138 -10.14 -19.61 -6.90
CA GLN A 138 -9.80 -20.55 -5.85
C GLN A 138 -9.52 -19.71 -4.61
N ARG A 139 -10.42 -19.82 -3.63
CA ARG A 139 -10.14 -19.44 -2.27
C ARG A 139 -8.78 -20.04 -1.95
N VAL A 140 -7.80 -19.19 -1.61
CA VAL A 140 -6.60 -19.71 -0.97
C VAL A 140 -7.12 -20.34 0.31
N ASP A 141 -7.19 -21.66 0.33
CA ASP A 141 -7.36 -22.41 1.55
C ASP A 141 -6.09 -22.13 2.34
N LEU A 142 -6.15 -21.06 3.14
CA LEU A 142 -5.26 -20.89 4.26
C LEU A 142 -5.30 -22.23 4.95
N ARG A 143 -4.15 -22.92 5.04
CA ARG A 143 -4.02 -24.13 5.85
C ARG A 143 -4.83 -23.88 7.10
N SER A 144 -5.74 -24.79 7.43
CA SER A 144 -6.50 -24.76 8.68
C SER A 144 -5.54 -24.29 9.75
N LYS A 145 -5.87 -23.18 10.43
CA LYS A 145 -5.02 -22.60 11.48
C LYS A 145 -4.60 -23.79 12.35
N GLY A 146 -3.36 -24.25 12.20
CA GLY A 146 -2.74 -25.09 13.20
C GLY A 146 -2.78 -24.32 14.50
N GLU A 147 -2.65 -24.99 15.64
CA GLU A 147 -2.55 -24.31 16.94
C GLU A 147 -1.74 -23.01 16.79
N LEU A 148 -2.42 -21.89 17.06
CA LEU A 148 -1.91 -20.55 16.81
C LEU A 148 -0.74 -20.34 17.76
N LYS A 149 0.50 -20.52 17.27
CA LYS A 149 1.71 -20.29 18.05
C LYS A 149 2.16 -18.85 17.82
N ALA A 150 1.92 -18.00 18.81
CA ALA A 150 2.49 -16.66 18.82
C ALA A 150 3.92 -16.74 19.36
N LEU A 151 4.91 -16.30 18.57
CA LEU A 151 6.26 -16.05 19.06
C LEU A 151 6.29 -14.61 19.58
N VAL A 152 6.40 -14.46 20.90
CA VAL A 152 6.63 -13.17 21.55
C VAL A 152 8.13 -12.97 21.68
N VAL A 153 8.68 -11.97 21.00
CA VAL A 153 10.06 -11.53 21.19
C VAL A 153 10.02 -10.21 21.93
N VAL A 154 10.56 -10.18 23.15
CA VAL A 154 10.69 -8.95 23.94
C VAL A 154 12.17 -8.60 24.02
N ALA A 155 12.52 -7.35 23.73
CA ALA A 155 13.85 -6.85 24.05
C ALA A 155 14.00 -6.80 25.57
N ASN A 156 15.06 -7.40 26.13
CA ASN A 156 15.35 -7.33 27.57
C ASN A 156 16.18 -6.05 27.85
N PRO A 157 15.57 -4.92 28.28
CA PRO A 157 16.32 -3.75 28.69
C PRO A 157 17.19 -4.07 29.91
N LYS A 158 18.39 -3.48 29.97
CA LYS A 158 19.44 -3.85 30.93
C LYS A 158 19.11 -3.59 32.42
N ASP A 159 18.02 -2.87 32.73
CA ASP A 159 17.67 -2.41 34.08
C ASP A 159 16.26 -2.86 34.56
N LEU A 160 15.80 -4.05 34.19
CA LEU A 160 14.58 -4.62 34.76
C LEU A 160 14.81 -5.06 36.23
N LYS A 161 14.16 -4.36 37.18
CA LYS A 161 14.20 -4.71 38.62
C LYS A 161 13.40 -5.97 38.96
N VAL A 162 12.47 -6.37 38.11
CA VAL A 162 11.68 -7.60 38.19
C VAL A 162 11.50 -8.12 36.76
N GLY A 163 11.67 -9.43 36.53
CA GLY A 163 11.52 -10.04 35.21
C GLY A 163 10.09 -9.99 34.67
N LEU A 164 9.91 -10.31 33.39
CA LEU A 164 8.60 -10.41 32.78
C LEU A 164 7.91 -11.69 33.26
N GLU A 165 6.74 -11.57 33.88
CA GLU A 165 5.91 -12.70 34.28
C GLU A 165 4.84 -12.98 33.23
N LEU A 166 4.71 -14.26 32.85
CA LEU A 166 3.60 -14.75 32.07
C LEU A 166 2.99 -15.94 32.81
N ASP A 167 1.71 -15.85 33.16
CA ASP A 167 0.97 -16.87 33.93
C ASP A 167 1.71 -17.35 35.20
N GLY A 168 2.29 -16.40 35.95
CA GLY A 168 2.99 -16.68 37.21
C GLY A 168 4.36 -17.35 37.05
N LYS A 169 4.91 -17.40 35.84
CA LYS A 169 6.29 -17.84 35.58
C LYS A 169 7.14 -16.68 35.12
N ILE A 170 8.28 -16.48 35.76
CA ILE A 170 9.29 -15.52 35.33
C ILE A 170 9.97 -16.07 34.07
N LEU A 171 9.90 -15.30 32.99
CA LEU A 171 10.64 -15.55 31.76
C LEU A 171 12.06 -15.01 31.95
N THR A 172 13.03 -15.87 32.27
CA THR A 172 14.47 -15.54 32.35
C THR A 172 15.14 -15.62 30.99
#